data_AF-A0A2W5ZHR2-F1
#
_entry.id   AF-A0A2W5ZHR2-F1
#
_cell.length_a   1.000
_cell.length_b   1.000
_cell.length_c   1.000
_cell.angle_alpha   90.00
_cell.angle_beta   90.00
_cell.angle_gamma   90.00
#
_symmetry.space_group_name_H-M   'P 1'
#
loop_
_entity.id
_entity.type
_entity.pdbx_description
1 polymer ?
#
loop_
_entity_poly.entity_id
_entity_poly.type
_entity_poly.pdbx_seq_one_letter_code
_entity_poly.pdbx_strand_id
1 'polypeptide(L)' 'HPRGTDVWGQVIHAIDQELAMTVDDIIRRRTTLEIRGQATPEVREAVGRMLASPGKVEVAR' A
#
# COMPACT_ATOMS: atom_id res chain seq x y z
N HIS A 1 7.95 -10.94 5.10
CA HIS A 1 8.01 -12.43 5.19
C HIS A 1 9.31 -12.90 4.51
N PRO A 2 9.98 -13.97 4.98
CA PRO A 2 11.28 -14.41 4.42
C PRO A 2 11.26 -14.79 2.93
N ARG A 3 10.10 -14.80 2.26
CA ARG A 3 9.97 -15.04 0.81
C ARG A 3 9.03 -14.06 0.08
N GLY A 4 8.68 -12.92 0.68
CA GLY A 4 7.78 -11.97 0.04
C GLY A 4 7.84 -10.59 0.69
N THR A 5 7.76 -9.57 -0.15
CA THR A 5 7.67 -8.17 0.26
C THR A 5 6.54 -7.98 1.25
N ASP A 6 6.83 -7.27 2.34
CA ASP A 6 5.77 -6.75 3.20
C ASP A 6 5.06 -5.59 2.50
N VAL A 7 3.98 -5.94 1.79
CA VAL A 7 3.14 -4.98 1.03
C VAL A 7 2.62 -3.89 1.95
N TRP A 8 2.11 -4.25 3.13
CA TRP A 8 1.43 -3.31 4.01
C TRP A 8 2.41 -2.39 4.72
N GLY A 9 3.57 -2.89 5.15
CA GLY A 9 4.63 -2.05 5.69
C GLY A 9 5.08 -0.97 4.69
N GLN A 10 5.19 -1.31 3.40
CA GLN A 10 5.52 -0.36 2.36
C GLN A 10 4.41 0.67 2.11
N VAL A 11 3.15 0.24 2.08
CA VAL A 11 1.99 1.14 1.89
C VAL A 11 1.90 2.12 3.06
N ILE A 12 2.03 1.65 4.30
CA ILE A 12 2.00 2.50 5.49
C ILE A 12 3.15 3.50 5.46
N HIS A 13 4.38 3.06 5.13
CA HIS A 13 5.52 3.96 5.00
C HIS A 13 5.30 5.03 3.91
N ALA A 14 4.77 4.63 2.75
CA ALA A 14 4.48 5.55 1.66
C ALA A 14 3.45 6.63 2.07
N ILE A 15 2.43 6.26 2.85
CA ILE A 15 1.40 7.19 3.35
C ILE A 15 1.98 8.11 4.43
N ASP A 16 2.55 7.52 5.49
CA ASP A 16 2.88 8.24 6.72
C ASP A 16 4.19 9.03 6.62
N GLN A 17 5.16 8.53 5.85
CA GLN A 17 6.53 9.09 5.81
C GLN A 17 6.86 9.73 4.47
N GLU A 18 6.31 9.23 3.37
CA GLU A 18 6.58 9.78 2.03
C GLU A 18 5.44 10.65 1.49
N LEU A 19 4.39 10.86 2.30
CA LEU A 19 3.24 11.71 2.02
C LEU A 19 2.56 11.38 0.68
N ALA A 20 2.51 10.09 0.33
CA ALA A 20 1.83 9.64 -0.87
C ALA A 20 0.32 9.91 -0.75
N MET A 21 -0.25 10.61 -1.73
CA MET A 21 -1.64 11.11 -1.65
C MET A 21 -2.63 10.32 -2.50
N THR A 22 -2.16 9.43 -3.37
CA THR A 22 -3.04 8.66 -4.27
C THR A 22 -2.63 7.20 -4.33
N VAL A 23 -3.60 6.33 -4.66
CA VAL A 23 -3.34 4.90 -4.85
C VAL A 23 -2.26 4.67 -5.91
N ASP A 24 -2.32 5.40 -7.02
CA ASP A 24 -1.31 5.27 -8.09
C ASP A 24 0.08 5.75 -7.66
N ASP A 25 0.16 6.78 -6.80
CA ASP A 25 1.44 7.23 -6.23
C ASP A 25 2.09 6.13 -5.39
N ILE A 26 1.31 5.54 -4.49
CA ILE A 26 1.74 4.43 -3.64
C ILE A 26 2.17 3.25 -4.51
N ILE A 27 1.28 2.78 -5.39
CA ILE A 27 1.43 1.52 -6.13
C ILE A 27 2.56 1.58 -7.17
N ARG A 28 2.72 2.71 -7.87
CA ARG A 28 3.66 2.84 -8.99
C ARG A 28 4.97 3.51 -8.61
N ARG A 29 4.94 4.58 -7.80
CA ARG A 29 6.11 5.42 -7.55
C ARG A 29 6.83 5.07 -6.23
N ARG A 30 6.09 4.76 -5.17
CA ARG A 30 6.68 4.51 -3.84
C ARG A 30 7.01 3.04 -3.55
N THR A 31 6.15 2.13 -4.01
CA THR A 31 6.24 0.71 -3.60
C THR A 31 6.55 -0.27 -4.73
N THR A 32 6.48 0.14 -6.00
CA THR A 32 6.69 -0.72 -7.19
C THR A 32 5.84 -2.00 -7.19
N LEU A 33 4.71 -2.03 -6.47
CA LEU A 33 3.84 -3.20 -6.37
C LEU A 33 3.29 -3.62 -7.74
N GLU A 34 3.01 -2.66 -8.62
CA GLU A 34 2.53 -2.96 -9.98
C GLU A 34 3.58 -3.73 -10.80
N ILE A 35 4.83 -3.27 -10.77
CA ILE A 35 5.94 -3.88 -11.52
C ILE A 35 6.18 -5.32 -11.05
N ARG A 36 5.96 -5.59 -9.76
CA ARG A 36 6.14 -6.91 -9.15
C ARG A 36 4.90 -7.81 -9.26
N GLY A 37 3.84 -7.36 -9.92
CA GLY A 37 2.59 -8.11 -10.04
C GLY A 37 1.84 -8.26 -8.70
N GLN A 38 2.12 -7.40 -7.72
CA GLN A 38 1.54 -7.41 -6.38
C GLN A 38 0.37 -6.43 -6.23
N ALA A 39 0.05 -5.64 -7.26
CA ALA A 39 -1.04 -4.65 -7.26
C ALA A 39 -2.36 -5.23 -7.78
N THR A 40 -2.86 -6.29 -7.14
CA THR A 40 -4.18 -6.86 -7.48
C THR A 40 -5.30 -5.83 -7.24
N PRO A 41 -6.50 -6.01 -7.82
CA PRO A 41 -7.64 -5.13 -7.54
C PRO A 41 -7.94 -4.99 -6.04
N GLU A 42 -7.85 -6.08 -5.29
CA GLU A 42 -8.09 -6.11 -3.84
C GLU A 42 -7.03 -5.30 -3.08
N VAL A 43 -5.77 -5.38 -3.50
CA VAL A 43 -4.68 -4.56 -2.93
C VAL A 43 -4.92 -3.08 -3.20
N ARG A 44 -5.33 -2.72 -4.43
CA ARG A 44 -5.62 -1.32 -4.79
C ARG A 44 -6.79 -0.76 -3.97
N GLU A 45 -7.84 -1.55 -3.80
CA GLU A 45 -9.00 -1.15 -3.01
C GLU A 45 -8.63 -0.95 -1.54
N ALA A 46 -7.85 -1.87 -0.96
CA ALA A 46 -7.36 -1.77 0.40
C ALA A 46 -6.47 -0.54 0.62
N VAL A 47 -5.55 -0.24 -0.30
CA VAL A 47 -4.75 0.99 -0.27
C VAL A 47 -5.65 2.23 -0.32
N GLY A 48 -6.69 2.22 -1.16
CA GLY A 48 -7.68 3.30 -1.20
C GLY A 48 -8.39 3.52 0.13
N ARG A 49 -8.79 2.44 0.82
CA ARG A 49 -9.38 2.52 2.17
C ARG A 49 -8.41 3.08 3.20
N MET A 50 -7.14 2.66 3.17
CA MET A 50 -6.11 3.16 4.08
C MET A 50 -5.85 4.65 3.88
N LEU A 51 -5.79 5.12 2.63
CA LEU A 51 -5.65 6.55 2.30
C LEU A 51 -6.85 7.38 2.76
N ALA A 52 -8.07 6.84 2.63
CA ALA A 52 -9.30 7.51 3.05
C ALA A 52 -9.49 7.54 4.57
N SER A 53 -8.71 6.76 5.33
CA SER A 53 -8.79 6.70 6.80
C SER A 53 -7.39 6.65 7.42
N PRO A 54 -6.60 7.73 7.33
CA PRO A 54 -5.29 7.81 7.96
C PRO A 54 -5.46 7.64 9.48
N GLY A 55 -4.95 6.54 10.03
CA GLY A 55 -4.95 6.25 11.47
C GLY A 55 -5.73 5.03 11.95
N LYS A 56 -6.44 4.28 11.08
CA LYS A 56 -7.07 2.99 11.44
C LYS A 56 -6.82 1.92 10.39
N VAL A 57 -5.71 1.20 10.51
CA VAL A 57 -5.47 0.01 9.69
C VAL A 57 -5.93 -1.23 10.48
N GLU A 58 -7.19 -1.65 10.28
CA GLU A 58 -7.60 -3.00 10.66
C GLU A 58 -7.15 -3.97 9.56
N VAL A 59 -5.94 -4.53 9.72
CA VAL A 59 -5.51 -5.65 8.87
C VAL A 59 -6.24 -6.89 9.36
N ALA A 60 -7.26 -7.31 8.63
CA ALA A 60 -7.90 -8.61 8.87
C ALA A 60 -6.82 -9.71 8.77
N ARG A 61 -6.76 -10.54 9.81
CA ARG A 61 -5.85 -11.69 9.92
C ARG A 61 -6.21 -12.80 8.94
#